data_AF-A0AAW5IU68-F1
#
_entry.id   AF-A0AAW5IU68-F1
#
_cell.length_a   1.000
_cell.length_b   1.000
_cell.length_c   1.000
_cell.angle_alpha   90.00
_cell.angle_beta   90.00
_cell.angle_gamma   90.00
#
_symmetry.space_group_name_H-M   'P 1'
#
loop_
_entity.id
_entity.type
_entity.pdbx_description
1 polymer ?
#
loop_
_entity_poly.entity_id
_entity_poly.type
_entity_poly.pdbx_seq_one_letter_code
_entity_poly.pdbx_strand_id
1 'polypeptide(L)'
;MYNEQIEVLISAALADGVLTEKEKQILFKKAESMGIDLDEFEMVLDARLVELKKKEAQKAEQHQLEMEKAKAAQKSAPKSDKYGEIRKCPACGALIKAFQAKCPECGYEFASIEANLSSKKLADKLNGSFLGMQKKTIIESFPIPNTKADLLEFLTSMKPHINDGSSLSSAYWKKYQECINKAQISFPNDKDFQGFYDTFEQDKKTHKIKSFFKSKTFIACVVLLCLGGCSWYSSHSFNTTLEGIKAQEDANIQEIKDLSQTVNANLKEGDIDAASDALENCTVDLSGTASDLYRSLLSKVVLAYNSNGDSDKAKSLFLAGLQKLPSYDKDKMEELASEIGVDLNSDESSSTEYFDKSSSKESDVTEDETSTDETSPDVDSEDESSTEN
;
A
#
# COMPACT_ATOMS: atom_id res chain seq x y z
N MET A 1 15.50 27.91 -22.88
CA MET A 1 14.99 26.75 -22.12
C MET A 1 14.68 25.68 -23.14
N TYR A 2 15.10 24.44 -22.89
CA TYR A 2 14.68 23.33 -23.75
C TYR A 2 13.17 23.15 -23.68
N ASN A 3 12.65 22.32 -24.57
CA ASN A 3 11.27 21.89 -24.53
C ASN A 3 10.91 21.40 -23.10
N GLU A 4 9.79 21.86 -22.56
CA GLU A 4 9.37 21.52 -21.19
C GLU A 4 9.27 20.01 -20.97
N GLN A 5 8.92 19.24 -22.01
CA GLN A 5 8.83 17.79 -21.94
C GLN A 5 10.20 17.12 -21.70
N ILE A 6 11.28 17.63 -22.30
CA ILE A 6 12.62 17.05 -22.09
C ILE A 6 13.17 17.43 -20.71
N GLU A 7 12.87 18.64 -20.22
CA GLU A 7 13.26 19.11 -18.88
C GLU A 7 12.60 18.30 -17.76
N VAL A 8 11.33 17.92 -17.94
CA VAL A 8 10.62 17.03 -17.02
C VAL A 8 11.26 15.64 -16.99
N LEU A 9 11.65 15.10 -18.15
CA LEU A 9 12.31 13.80 -18.24
C LEU A 9 13.71 13.81 -17.62
N ILE A 10 14.47 14.88 -17.84
CA ILE A 10 15.77 15.08 -17.20
C ILE A 10 15.60 15.13 -15.68
N SER A 11 14.62 15.89 -15.19
CA SER A 11 14.35 16.02 -13.75
C SER A 11 13.93 14.69 -13.12
N ALA A 12 13.11 13.89 -13.82
CA ALA A 12 12.70 12.57 -13.36
C ALA A 12 13.88 11.58 -13.32
N ALA A 13 14.74 11.59 -14.34
CA ALA A 13 15.91 10.70 -14.44
C ALA A 13 17.04 11.07 -13.46
N LEU A 14 17.12 12.33 -13.01
CA LEU A 14 18.13 12.78 -12.05
C LEU A 14 17.63 12.77 -10.59
N ALA A 15 16.39 12.36 -10.34
CA ALA A 15 15.75 12.44 -9.03
C ALA A 15 16.40 11.54 -7.95
N ASP A 16 17.09 10.49 -8.35
CA ASP A 16 17.82 9.57 -7.47
C ASP A 16 19.32 9.94 -7.31
N GLY A 17 19.75 11.03 -7.96
CA GLY A 17 21.13 11.52 -7.95
C GLY A 17 22.11 10.70 -8.83
N VAL A 18 21.63 9.67 -9.53
CA VAL A 18 22.46 8.75 -10.31
C VAL A 18 21.83 8.50 -11.69
N LEU A 19 22.40 9.13 -12.72
CA LEU A 19 21.98 8.86 -14.09
C LEU A 19 22.54 7.50 -14.57
N THR A 20 21.67 6.52 -14.82
CA THR A 20 22.10 5.23 -15.38
C THR A 20 22.29 5.28 -16.90
N GLU A 21 23.08 4.35 -17.44
CA GLU A 21 23.35 4.27 -18.89
C GLU A 21 22.07 4.06 -19.72
N LYS A 22 21.08 3.35 -19.16
CA LYS A 22 19.78 3.14 -19.84
C LYS A 22 18.94 4.42 -19.88
N GLU A 23 18.93 5.19 -18.80
CA GLU A 23 18.22 6.48 -18.75
C GLU A 23 18.88 7.50 -19.66
N LYS A 24 20.22 7.53 -19.69
CA LYS A 24 20.99 8.33 -20.65
C LYS A 24 20.58 8.00 -22.09
N GLN A 25 20.54 6.73 -22.47
CA GLN A 25 20.13 6.33 -23.83
C GLN A 25 18.69 6.73 -24.18
N ILE A 26 17.75 6.66 -23.24
CA ILE A 26 16.36 7.07 -23.46
C ILE A 26 16.26 8.59 -23.66
N LEU A 27 16.97 9.36 -22.83
CA LEU A 27 17.02 10.81 -22.92
C LEU A 27 17.62 11.29 -24.26
N PHE A 28 18.68 10.64 -24.74
CA PHE A 28 19.30 10.96 -26.03
C PHE A 28 18.38 10.67 -27.21
N LYS A 29 17.71 9.51 -27.23
CA LYS A 29 16.70 9.19 -28.26
C LYS A 29 15.55 10.17 -28.27
N LYS A 30 15.14 10.63 -27.08
CA LYS A 30 14.05 11.60 -26.95
C LYS A 30 14.49 12.99 -27.41
N ALA A 31 15.71 13.42 -27.04
CA ALA A 31 16.31 14.67 -27.51
C ALA A 31 16.45 14.69 -29.05
N GLU A 32 16.94 13.60 -29.64
CA GLU A 32 17.05 13.41 -31.09
C GLU A 32 15.69 13.53 -31.77
N SER A 33 14.65 12.86 -31.25
CA SER A 33 13.28 12.96 -31.80
C SER A 33 12.67 14.36 -31.70
N MET A 34 13.20 15.21 -30.82
CA MET A 34 12.80 16.61 -30.68
C MET A 34 13.67 17.56 -31.53
N GLY A 35 14.61 17.01 -32.31
CA GLY A 35 15.55 17.79 -33.13
C GLY A 35 16.58 18.57 -32.31
N ILE A 36 16.88 18.12 -31.10
CA ILE A 36 17.88 18.74 -30.23
C ILE A 36 19.27 18.16 -30.58
N ASP A 37 20.28 19.04 -30.62
CA ASP A 37 21.67 18.64 -30.81
C ASP A 37 22.17 17.78 -29.65
N LEU A 38 22.75 16.62 -29.96
CA LEU A 38 23.12 15.61 -28.96
C LEU A 38 24.32 16.04 -28.11
N ASP A 39 25.28 16.77 -28.68
CA ASP A 39 26.46 17.24 -27.96
C ASP A 39 26.08 18.38 -27.00
N GLU A 40 25.20 19.29 -27.45
CA GLU A 40 24.62 20.34 -26.60
C GLU A 40 23.79 19.72 -25.46
N PHE A 41 23.00 18.69 -25.77
CA PHE A 41 22.18 17.97 -24.79
C PHE A 41 23.03 17.27 -23.73
N GLU A 42 24.11 16.58 -24.13
CA GLU A 42 25.02 15.91 -23.20
C GLU A 42 25.64 16.88 -22.21
N MET A 43 26.16 18.00 -22.71
CA MET A 43 26.76 19.04 -21.88
C MET A 43 25.80 19.59 -20.83
N VAL A 44 24.53 19.79 -21.22
CA VAL A 44 23.49 20.30 -20.33
C VAL A 44 23.07 19.25 -19.30
N LEU A 45 22.93 18.00 -19.71
CA LEU A 45 22.58 16.90 -18.82
C LEU A 45 23.64 16.72 -17.72
N ASP A 46 24.92 16.76 -18.10
CA ASP A 46 26.04 16.68 -17.17
C ASP A 46 26.09 17.89 -16.22
N ALA A 47 25.87 19.10 -16.74
CA ALA A 47 25.80 20.30 -15.91
C ALA A 47 24.69 20.22 -14.86
N ARG A 48 23.50 19.70 -15.23
CA ARG A 48 22.36 19.50 -14.32
C ARG A 48 22.64 18.45 -13.25
N LEU A 49 23.28 17.34 -13.61
CA LEU A 49 23.69 16.31 -12.66
C LEU A 49 24.67 16.87 -11.61
N VAL A 50 25.63 17.71 -12.04
CA VAL A 50 26.57 18.37 -11.14
C VAL A 50 25.88 19.39 -10.22
N GLU A 51 24.94 20.18 -10.75
CA GLU A 51 24.15 21.12 -9.96
C GLU A 51 23.33 20.44 -8.87
N LEU A 52 22.70 19.29 -9.18
CA LEU A 52 21.94 18.51 -8.21
C LEU A 52 22.84 17.97 -7.11
N LYS A 53 23.97 17.35 -7.46
CA LYS A 53 24.95 16.85 -6.47
C LYS A 53 25.50 17.95 -5.56
N LYS A 54 25.76 19.15 -6.12
CA LYS A 54 26.17 20.32 -5.32
C LYS A 54 25.06 20.79 -4.37
N LYS A 55 23.81 20.86 -4.84
CA LYS A 55 22.65 21.24 -4.01
C LYS A 55 22.40 20.23 -2.89
N GLU A 56 22.54 18.93 -3.16
CA GLU A 56 22.41 17.87 -2.15
C GLU A 56 23.52 17.94 -1.11
N ALA A 57 24.77 18.12 -1.53
CA ALA A 57 25.90 18.29 -0.62
C ALA A 57 25.72 19.54 0.28
N GLN A 58 25.28 20.66 -0.29
CA GLN A 58 24.98 21.88 0.46
C GLN A 58 23.84 21.67 1.46
N LYS A 59 22.75 21.00 1.07
CA LYS A 59 21.64 20.67 1.98
C LYS A 59 22.09 19.75 3.11
N ALA A 60 22.96 18.77 2.83
CA ALA A 60 23.50 17.86 3.83
C ALA A 60 24.40 18.61 4.84
N GLU A 61 25.25 19.51 4.36
CA GLU A 61 26.11 20.36 5.21
C GLU A 61 25.28 21.35 6.03
N GLN A 62 24.26 21.96 5.43
CA GLN A 62 23.34 22.88 6.10
C GLN A 62 22.52 22.17 7.18
N HIS A 63 22.03 20.95 6.90
CA HIS A 63 21.35 20.10 7.89
C HIS A 63 22.27 19.66 9.03
N GLN A 64 23.55 19.37 8.75
CA GLN A 64 24.55 19.09 9.79
C GLN A 64 24.80 20.30 10.68
N LEU A 65 24.99 21.49 10.08
CA LEU A 65 25.14 22.75 10.82
C LEU A 65 23.90 23.11 11.63
N GLU A 66 22.70 22.79 11.14
CA GLU A 66 21.44 23.05 11.84
C GLU A 66 21.23 22.06 12.99
N MET A 67 21.59 20.79 12.82
CA MET A 67 21.65 19.81 13.92
C MET A 67 22.69 20.19 14.97
N GLU A 68 23.85 20.72 14.55
CA GLU A 68 24.90 21.17 15.47
C GLU A 68 24.48 22.44 16.22
N LYS A 69 23.81 23.39 15.55
CA LYS A 69 23.20 24.57 16.18
C LYS A 69 22.06 24.20 17.12
N ALA A 70 21.21 23.23 16.77
CA ALA A 70 20.18 22.72 17.69
C ALA A 70 20.80 22.05 18.93
N LYS A 71 21.94 21.36 18.75
CA LYS A 71 22.72 20.75 19.84
C LYS A 71 23.47 21.80 20.69
N ALA A 72 23.85 22.93 20.11
CA ALA A 72 24.46 24.06 20.81
C ALA A 72 23.43 24.96 21.50
N ALA A 73 22.22 25.12 20.95
CA ALA A 73 21.12 25.86 21.56
C ALA A 73 20.58 25.16 22.83
N GLN A 74 20.77 23.85 22.97
CA GLN A 74 20.54 23.12 24.22
C GLN A 74 21.64 23.33 25.29
N LYS A 75 22.70 24.11 25.00
CA LYS A 75 23.81 24.41 25.94
C LYS A 75 23.85 25.85 26.46
N SER A 76 22.88 26.71 26.14
CA SER A 76 22.83 28.08 26.65
C SER A 76 21.49 28.43 27.29
N ALA A 77 21.16 27.72 28.37
CA ALA A 77 20.66 28.37 29.58
C ALA A 77 21.79 28.25 30.62
N PRO A 78 22.09 29.30 31.42
CA PRO A 78 23.23 29.29 32.31
C PRO A 78 23.13 28.11 33.27
N LYS A 79 24.24 27.37 33.42
CA LYS A 79 24.41 26.35 34.44
C LYS A 79 24.12 26.96 35.81
N SER A 80 22.96 26.68 36.37
CA SER A 80 22.84 26.49 37.80
C SER A 80 22.99 25.00 38.06
N ASP A 81 24.22 24.58 38.38
CA ASP A 81 24.46 23.36 39.14
C ASP A 81 23.80 23.53 40.51
N LYS A 82 22.49 23.23 40.60
CA LYS A 82 21.73 23.06 41.84
C LYS A 82 20.33 22.51 41.52
N TYR A 83 20.23 21.19 41.54
CA TYR A 83 19.02 20.37 41.49
C TYR A 83 18.16 20.53 40.23
N GLY A 84 18.17 19.48 39.40
CA GLY A 84 17.31 19.35 38.23
C GLY A 84 15.85 19.63 38.57
N GLU A 85 15.10 20.14 37.59
CA GLU A 85 13.67 20.42 37.68
C GLU A 85 12.96 19.26 38.40
N ILE A 86 12.62 19.49 39.66
CA ILE A 86 12.03 18.49 40.53
C ILE A 86 10.58 18.32 40.06
N ARG A 87 10.36 17.36 39.16
CA ARG A 87 9.02 16.96 38.72
C ARG A 87 8.38 16.16 39.86
N LYS A 88 7.17 16.52 40.28
CA LYS A 88 6.41 15.77 41.28
C LYS A 88 5.41 14.86 40.59
N CYS A 89 5.18 13.69 41.16
CA CYS A 89 4.12 12.80 40.70
C CYS A 89 2.75 13.49 40.88
N PRO A 90 1.90 13.56 39.84
CA PRO A 90 0.53 14.06 39.98
C PRO A 90 -0.31 13.23 40.95
N ALA A 91 -0.02 11.92 41.07
CA ALA A 91 -0.80 11.00 41.90
C ALA A 91 -0.34 10.93 43.36
N CYS A 92 0.97 10.96 43.63
CA CYS A 92 1.50 10.78 45.00
C CYS A 92 2.44 11.88 45.50
N GLY A 93 2.75 12.88 44.66
CA GLY A 93 3.66 13.97 45.02
C GLY A 93 5.15 13.60 45.12
N ALA A 94 5.51 12.32 44.89
CA ALA A 94 6.90 11.86 44.91
C ALA A 94 7.77 12.61 43.89
N LEU A 95 9.04 12.83 44.24
CA LEU A 95 9.99 13.50 43.36
C LEU A 95 10.50 12.53 42.29
N ILE A 96 10.42 12.94 41.03
CA ILE A 96 10.65 12.07 39.88
C ILE A 96 11.81 12.62 39.06
N LYS A 97 12.66 11.70 38.59
CA LYS A 97 13.70 12.02 37.62
C LYS A 97 13.05 12.22 36.24
N ALA A 98 13.59 13.14 35.44
CA ALA A 98 13.13 13.36 34.08
C ALA A 98 13.14 12.05 33.26
N PHE A 99 12.16 11.89 32.36
CA PHE A 99 12.00 10.76 31.44
C PHE A 99 11.60 9.40 32.05
N GLN A 100 11.12 9.35 33.29
CA GLN A 100 10.50 8.13 33.83
C GLN A 100 9.06 7.99 33.29
N ALA A 101 8.71 6.82 32.77
CA ALA A 101 7.38 6.53 32.24
C ALA A 101 6.37 6.13 33.32
N LYS A 102 6.85 5.68 34.49
CA LYS A 102 6.02 5.35 35.66
C LYS A 102 6.63 5.89 36.95
N CYS A 103 5.79 6.28 37.90
CA CYS A 103 6.23 6.71 39.21
C CYS A 103 6.78 5.51 40.01
N PRO A 104 8.03 5.58 40.53
CA PRO A 104 8.60 4.49 41.32
C PRO A 104 7.91 4.29 42.68
N GLU A 105 7.24 5.32 43.21
CA GLU A 105 6.60 5.28 44.53
C GLU A 105 5.15 4.80 44.49
N CYS A 106 4.38 5.15 43.44
CA CYS A 106 2.94 4.84 43.38
C CYS A 106 2.50 4.12 42.10
N GLY A 107 3.41 3.85 41.16
CA GLY A 107 3.08 3.16 39.91
C GLY A 107 2.30 4.01 38.90
N TYR A 108 2.01 5.29 39.17
CA TYR A 108 1.30 6.17 38.26
C TYR A 108 2.04 6.31 36.91
N GLU A 109 1.35 6.02 35.81
CA GLU A 109 1.89 6.13 34.47
C GLU A 109 1.74 7.56 33.94
N PHE A 110 2.83 8.16 33.48
CA PHE A 110 2.80 9.51 32.93
C PHE A 110 2.29 9.47 31.49
N ALA A 111 0.97 9.56 31.33
CA ALA A 111 0.36 9.84 30.04
C ALA A 111 0.56 11.33 29.72
N SER A 112 1.19 11.62 28.58
CA SER A 112 1.20 12.99 28.05
C SER A 112 -0.18 13.29 27.48
N ILE A 113 -0.92 14.19 28.12
CA ILE A 113 -2.30 14.55 27.75
C ILE A 113 -2.37 15.24 26.35
N GLU A 114 -1.22 15.58 25.74
CA GLU A 114 -1.11 16.07 24.35
C GLU A 114 -0.56 15.04 23.34
N ALA A 115 -0.38 13.76 23.73
CA ALA A 115 0.31 12.76 22.89
C ALA A 115 -0.58 11.72 22.22
N ASN A 116 -1.90 11.82 22.32
CA ASN A 116 -2.78 11.14 21.37
C ASN A 116 -2.46 11.67 19.95
N LEU A 117 -2.43 10.79 18.94
CA LEU A 117 -2.25 11.08 17.49
C LEU A 117 -0.83 10.88 16.91
N SER A 118 0.08 10.08 17.46
CA SER A 118 1.34 9.83 16.72
C SER A 118 1.09 9.04 15.42
N SER A 119 0.25 8.01 15.49
CA SER A 119 -0.29 7.23 14.37
C SER A 119 -1.05 8.11 13.38
N LYS A 120 -2.00 8.91 13.88
CA LYS A 120 -2.82 9.81 13.07
C LYS A 120 -2.03 10.97 12.45
N LYS A 121 -1.08 11.59 13.16
CA LYS A 121 -0.16 12.60 12.58
C LYS A 121 0.72 12.02 11.47
N LEU A 122 1.13 10.75 11.58
CA LEU A 122 1.84 10.07 10.50
C LEU A 122 0.90 9.88 9.30
N ALA A 123 -0.31 9.37 9.52
CA ALA A 123 -1.31 9.19 8.45
C ALA A 123 -1.65 10.52 7.76
N ASP A 124 -1.87 11.60 8.51
CA ASP A 124 -2.17 12.93 7.96
C ASP A 124 -1.03 13.45 7.06
N LYS A 125 0.23 13.26 7.49
CA LYS A 125 1.41 13.63 6.68
C LYS A 125 1.54 12.78 5.41
N LEU A 126 1.13 11.52 5.46
CA LEU A 126 1.14 10.63 4.30
C LEU A 126 0.05 10.95 3.30
N ASN A 127 -1.15 11.27 3.78
CA ASN A 127 -2.29 11.69 2.95
C ASN A 127 -2.03 13.03 2.27
N GLY A 128 -1.29 13.94 2.93
CA GLY A 128 -0.86 15.21 2.33
C GLY A 128 0.27 15.10 1.29
N SER A 129 0.84 13.90 1.07
CA SER A 129 1.99 13.69 0.19
C SER A 129 1.62 12.87 -1.05
N PHE A 130 1.79 13.44 -2.23
CA PHE A 130 1.32 12.85 -3.50
C PHE A 130 2.28 11.80 -4.12
N LEU A 131 3.52 11.69 -3.64
CA LEU A 131 4.54 10.81 -4.21
C LEU A 131 4.96 9.71 -3.23
N GLY A 132 4.93 8.45 -3.67
CA GLY A 132 5.37 7.29 -2.86
C GLY A 132 6.81 7.41 -2.33
N MET A 133 7.69 8.07 -3.09
CA MET A 133 9.07 8.32 -2.66
C MET A 133 9.14 9.31 -1.48
N GLN A 134 8.29 10.34 -1.47
CA GLN A 134 8.19 11.28 -0.35
C GLN A 134 7.53 10.61 0.87
N LYS A 135 6.47 9.80 0.65
CA LYS A 135 5.82 9.00 1.70
C LYS A 135 6.85 8.11 2.43
N LYS A 136 7.79 7.49 1.70
CA LYS A 136 8.87 6.69 2.28
C LYS A 136 9.77 7.49 3.23
N THR A 137 10.27 8.64 2.77
CA THR A 137 11.13 9.52 3.58
C THR A 137 10.41 10.03 4.82
N ILE A 138 9.11 10.33 4.71
CA ILE A 138 8.28 10.75 5.84
C ILE A 138 8.20 9.67 6.90
N ILE A 139 7.94 8.42 6.51
CA ILE A 139 7.88 7.28 7.46
C ILE A 139 9.23 7.10 8.16
N GLU A 140 10.33 7.07 7.41
CA GLU A 140 11.66 6.83 7.98
C GLU A 140 12.08 7.95 8.95
N SER A 141 11.74 9.22 8.64
CA SER A 141 12.12 10.39 9.45
C SER A 141 11.14 10.75 10.58
N PHE A 142 9.97 10.10 10.68
CA PHE A 142 8.94 10.46 11.65
C PHE A 142 9.40 10.29 13.11
N PRO A 143 9.11 11.19 14.06
CA PRO A 143 9.57 11.02 15.45
C PRO A 143 8.92 9.81 16.14
N ILE A 144 9.69 9.01 16.88
CA ILE A 144 9.14 7.88 17.65
C ILE A 144 8.44 8.39 18.91
N PRO A 145 7.22 7.90 19.23
CA PRO A 145 6.54 8.22 20.48
C PRO A 145 7.37 7.91 21.72
N ASN A 146 7.13 8.66 22.80
CA ASN A 146 7.87 8.54 24.06
C ASN A 146 7.08 7.86 25.19
N THR A 147 5.75 7.81 25.10
CA THR A 147 4.92 7.18 26.14
C THR A 147 4.66 5.71 25.79
N LYS A 148 4.34 4.91 26.82
CA LYS A 148 4.01 3.49 26.63
C LYS A 148 2.79 3.30 25.75
N ALA A 149 1.71 4.02 26.04
CA ALA A 149 0.44 3.92 25.32
C ALA A 149 0.60 4.29 23.85
N ASP A 150 1.25 5.42 23.56
CA ASP A 150 1.44 5.87 22.17
C ASP A 150 2.36 4.92 21.40
N LEU A 151 3.38 4.37 22.05
CA LEU A 151 4.30 3.43 21.41
C LEU A 151 3.59 2.11 21.06
N LEU A 152 2.71 1.62 21.93
CA LEU A 152 1.88 0.44 21.66
C LEU A 152 0.89 0.68 20.53
N GLU A 153 0.19 1.82 20.53
CA GLU A 153 -0.74 2.19 19.46
C GLU A 153 -0.01 2.33 18.12
N PHE A 154 1.14 3.00 18.13
CA PHE A 154 1.95 3.21 16.94
C PHE A 154 2.47 1.90 16.36
N LEU A 155 3.02 1.01 17.19
CA LEU A 155 3.43 -0.35 16.77
C LEU A 155 2.26 -1.15 16.19
N THR A 156 1.08 -1.07 16.82
CA THR A 156 -0.13 -1.76 16.34
C THR A 156 -0.57 -1.25 14.97
N SER A 157 -0.58 0.08 14.80
CA SER A 157 -0.97 0.71 13.53
C SER A 157 -0.04 0.38 12.36
N MET A 158 1.25 0.13 12.64
CA MET A 158 2.23 -0.19 11.60
C MET A 158 2.17 -1.64 11.12
N LYS A 159 1.73 -2.56 11.98
CA LYS A 159 1.73 -4.00 11.70
C LYS A 159 1.11 -4.40 10.35
N PRO A 160 -0.07 -3.90 9.93
CA PRO A 160 -0.63 -4.23 8.62
C PRO A 160 0.26 -3.77 7.45
N HIS A 161 0.96 -2.65 7.60
CA HIS A 161 1.77 -2.05 6.53
C HIS A 161 3.16 -2.67 6.37
N ILE A 162 3.59 -3.52 7.30
CA ILE A 162 4.92 -4.15 7.25
C ILE A 162 4.97 -5.28 6.21
N ASN A 163 3.87 -6.02 6.06
CA ASN A 163 3.81 -7.23 5.24
C ASN A 163 2.83 -7.12 4.06
N ASP A 164 2.34 -5.92 3.77
CA ASP A 164 1.35 -5.67 2.70
C ASP A 164 1.93 -5.75 1.27
N GLY A 165 3.25 -5.91 1.12
CA GLY A 165 3.92 -5.95 -0.19
C GLY A 165 3.97 -4.60 -0.91
N SER A 166 3.56 -3.51 -0.24
CA SER A 166 3.59 -2.17 -0.79
C SER A 166 5.02 -1.66 -0.99
N SER A 167 5.18 -0.61 -1.81
CA SER A 167 6.47 0.10 -1.95
C SER A 167 6.96 0.72 -0.63
N LEU A 168 6.03 0.95 0.31
CA LEU A 168 6.28 1.56 1.62
C LEU A 168 6.61 0.55 2.72
N SER A 169 6.31 -0.75 2.54
CA SER A 169 6.55 -1.81 3.53
C SER A 169 7.98 -1.80 4.09
N SER A 170 8.98 -1.56 3.23
CA SER A 170 10.38 -1.46 3.65
C SER A 170 10.66 -0.31 4.63
N ALA A 171 9.99 0.83 4.48
CA ALA A 171 10.11 1.97 5.38
C ALA A 171 9.33 1.76 6.68
N TYR A 172 8.13 1.20 6.59
CA TYR A 172 7.35 0.80 7.77
C TYR A 172 8.12 -0.21 8.63
N TRP A 173 8.79 -1.19 8.01
CA TRP A 173 9.62 -2.15 8.73
C TRP A 173 10.78 -1.50 9.49
N LYS A 174 11.53 -0.60 8.82
CA LYS A 174 12.61 0.15 9.49
C LYS A 174 12.08 0.95 10.67
N LYS A 175 10.91 1.58 10.50
CA LYS A 175 10.31 2.40 11.55
C LYS A 175 9.81 1.58 12.72
N TYR A 176 9.18 0.44 12.43
CA TYR A 176 8.77 -0.54 13.41
C TYR A 176 9.97 -1.05 14.22
N GLN A 177 11.08 -1.37 13.57
CA GLN A 177 12.32 -1.76 14.24
C GLN A 177 12.83 -0.67 15.19
N GLU A 178 12.80 0.60 14.78
CA GLU A 178 13.21 1.72 15.63
C GLU A 178 12.32 1.83 16.89
N CYS A 179 11.01 1.62 16.73
CA CYS A 179 10.04 1.60 17.82
C CYS A 179 10.27 0.42 18.78
N ILE A 180 10.53 -0.78 18.26
CA ILE A 180 10.85 -1.98 19.05
C ILE A 180 12.13 -1.76 19.85
N ASN A 181 13.19 -1.23 19.24
CA ASN A 181 14.46 -0.95 19.94
C ASN A 181 14.24 0.04 21.09
N LYS A 182 13.45 1.09 20.85
CA LYS A 182 13.10 2.04 21.90
C LYS A 182 12.28 1.40 23.02
N ALA A 183 11.33 0.54 22.68
CA ALA A 183 10.53 -0.20 23.65
C ALA A 183 11.41 -1.08 24.53
N GLN A 184 12.36 -1.81 23.94
CA GLN A 184 13.30 -2.66 24.68
C GLN A 184 14.16 -1.87 25.66
N ILE A 185 14.63 -0.67 25.27
CA ILE A 185 15.47 0.18 26.12
C ILE A 185 14.64 0.87 27.21
N SER A 186 13.44 1.36 26.88
CA SER A 186 12.64 2.21 27.77
C SER A 186 11.73 1.40 28.70
N PHE A 187 11.33 0.19 28.28
CA PHE A 187 10.38 -0.69 28.96
C PHE A 187 10.92 -2.14 29.03
N PRO A 188 12.07 -2.36 29.69
CA PRO A 188 12.64 -3.71 29.81
C PRO A 188 11.67 -4.63 30.57
N ASN A 189 11.43 -5.83 30.02
CA ASN A 189 10.57 -6.88 30.60
C ASN A 189 9.08 -6.52 30.79
N ASP A 190 8.59 -5.47 30.16
CA ASP A 190 7.16 -5.14 30.20
C ASP A 190 6.35 -6.15 29.36
N LYS A 191 5.32 -6.74 29.97
CA LYS A 191 4.50 -7.82 29.38
C LYS A 191 3.74 -7.35 28.14
N ASP A 192 3.36 -6.08 28.08
CA ASP A 192 2.54 -5.56 26.98
C ASP A 192 3.31 -5.48 25.67
N PHE A 193 4.65 -5.40 25.74
CA PHE A 193 5.52 -5.42 24.56
C PHE A 193 5.98 -6.83 24.15
N GLN A 194 5.77 -7.86 24.98
CA GLN A 194 6.28 -9.21 24.68
C GLN A 194 5.73 -9.76 23.37
N GLY A 195 4.42 -9.63 23.12
CA GLY A 195 3.83 -10.07 21.86
C GLY A 195 4.40 -9.35 20.63
N PHE A 196 4.83 -8.10 20.77
CA PHE A 196 5.50 -7.35 19.70
C PHE A 196 6.93 -7.82 19.48
N TYR A 197 7.66 -8.17 20.55
CA TYR A 197 9.02 -8.74 20.45
C TYR A 197 9.01 -10.12 19.79
N ASP A 198 8.08 -10.99 20.18
CA ASP A 198 7.94 -12.33 19.60
C ASP A 198 7.59 -12.24 18.10
N THR A 199 6.61 -11.40 17.76
CA THR A 199 6.25 -11.11 16.36
C THR A 199 7.47 -10.58 15.59
N PHE A 200 8.20 -9.61 16.16
CA PHE A 200 9.36 -9.00 15.50
C PHE A 200 10.46 -10.02 15.19
N GLU A 201 10.77 -10.92 16.12
CA GLU A 201 11.76 -11.97 15.90
C GLU A 201 11.29 -13.02 14.88
N GLN A 202 9.98 -13.32 14.81
CA GLN A 202 9.41 -14.16 13.77
C GLN A 202 9.53 -13.50 12.39
N ASP A 203 9.15 -12.22 12.27
CA ASP A 203 9.19 -11.47 11.02
C ASP A 203 10.64 -11.28 10.52
N LYS A 204 11.59 -11.06 11.44
CA LYS A 204 13.02 -10.97 11.13
C LYS A 204 13.60 -12.26 10.56
N LYS A 205 13.15 -13.43 11.05
CA LYS A 205 13.51 -14.73 10.47
C LYS A 205 12.94 -14.86 9.06
N THR A 206 11.67 -14.54 8.86
CA THR A 206 11.01 -14.56 7.54
C THR A 206 11.67 -13.61 6.54
N HIS A 207 12.08 -12.42 6.97
CA HIS A 207 12.78 -11.44 6.14
C HIS A 207 14.21 -11.89 5.79
N LYS A 208 14.97 -12.45 6.75
CA LYS A 208 16.29 -13.05 6.46
C LYS A 208 16.18 -14.19 5.48
N ILE A 209 15.19 -15.06 5.64
CA ILE A 209 14.92 -16.19 4.75
C ILE A 209 14.62 -15.66 3.34
N LYS A 210 13.65 -14.75 3.16
CA LYS A 210 13.34 -14.12 1.86
C LYS A 210 14.54 -13.39 1.23
N SER A 211 15.36 -12.70 2.03
CA SER A 211 16.60 -12.05 1.58
C SER A 211 17.67 -13.03 1.16
N PHE A 212 17.75 -14.21 1.81
CA PHE A 212 18.68 -15.26 1.45
C PHE A 212 18.28 -15.91 0.12
N PHE A 213 16.98 -16.18 -0.08
CA PHE A 213 16.45 -16.74 -1.33
C PHE A 213 16.51 -15.78 -2.53
N LYS A 214 16.50 -14.45 -2.31
CA LYS A 214 16.70 -13.43 -3.35
C LYS A 214 18.16 -13.05 -3.60
N SER A 215 19.11 -13.56 -2.81
CA SER A 215 20.53 -13.24 -2.97
C SER A 215 21.11 -13.96 -4.18
N LYS A 216 21.75 -13.22 -5.10
CA LYS A 216 22.47 -13.77 -6.26
C LYS A 216 23.53 -14.81 -5.86
N THR A 217 24.09 -14.70 -4.65
CA THR A 217 25.03 -15.70 -4.11
C THR A 217 24.36 -17.01 -3.73
N PHE A 218 23.11 -17.01 -3.24
CA PHE A 218 22.38 -18.24 -2.94
C PHE A 218 21.98 -18.98 -4.22
N ILE A 219 21.52 -18.26 -5.25
CA ILE A 219 21.23 -18.83 -6.57
C ILE A 219 22.51 -19.43 -7.19
N ALA A 220 23.64 -18.74 -7.10
CA ALA A 220 24.93 -19.26 -7.58
C ALA A 220 25.42 -20.48 -6.76
N CYS A 221 25.27 -20.47 -5.43
CA CYS A 221 25.64 -21.60 -4.58
C CYS A 221 24.74 -22.82 -4.77
N VAL A 222 23.44 -22.64 -5.01
CA VAL A 222 22.52 -23.73 -5.34
C VAL A 222 22.85 -24.32 -6.71
N VAL A 223 23.15 -23.50 -7.72
CA VAL A 223 23.62 -23.96 -9.03
C VAL A 223 24.95 -24.72 -8.92
N LEU A 224 25.88 -24.27 -8.05
CA LEU A 224 27.15 -24.96 -7.81
C LEU A 224 27.00 -26.26 -7.00
N LEU A 225 26.11 -26.31 -6.00
CA LEU A 225 25.84 -27.50 -5.19
C LEU A 225 25.01 -28.56 -5.95
N CYS A 226 24.16 -28.16 -6.89
CA CYS A 226 23.47 -29.07 -7.79
C CYS A 226 24.40 -29.73 -8.82
N LEU A 227 25.54 -29.11 -9.15
CA LEU A 227 26.54 -29.66 -10.06
C LEU A 227 27.59 -30.55 -9.37
N GLY A 228 27.78 -30.43 -8.06
CA GLY A 228 28.71 -31.23 -7.26
C GLY A 228 27.99 -32.14 -6.27
N GLY A 229 27.36 -33.21 -6.77
CA GLY A 229 26.45 -34.04 -5.99
C GLY A 229 27.00 -34.64 -4.69
N CYS A 230 26.12 -34.78 -3.70
CA CYS A 230 26.22 -35.77 -2.63
C CYS A 230 24.83 -36.24 -2.18
N SER A 231 24.61 -37.54 -2.42
CA SER A 231 23.81 -38.51 -1.68
C SER A 231 22.37 -38.18 -1.26
N TRP A 232 21.47 -38.82 -2.02
CA TRP A 232 20.12 -39.25 -1.65
C TRP A 232 19.97 -39.58 -0.16
N TYR A 233 19.00 -38.92 0.50
CA TYR A 233 17.97 -39.53 1.39
C TYR A 233 17.30 -38.52 2.36
N SER A 234 17.45 -37.20 2.18
CA SER A 234 16.62 -36.24 2.93
C SER A 234 16.09 -35.05 2.12
N SER A 235 16.32 -35.01 0.80
CA SER A 235 15.84 -33.93 -0.09
C SER A 235 14.56 -34.26 -0.85
N HIS A 236 14.01 -35.48 -0.74
CA HIS A 236 12.91 -35.88 -1.64
C HIS A 236 11.55 -35.26 -1.28
N SER A 237 11.30 -34.91 -0.01
CA SER A 237 9.98 -34.38 0.38
C SER A 237 9.80 -32.88 0.09
N PHE A 238 10.86 -32.11 -0.13
CA PHE A 238 10.76 -30.65 -0.32
C PHE A 238 11.00 -30.23 -1.77
N ASN A 239 11.84 -30.97 -2.52
CA ASN A 239 12.16 -30.64 -3.91
C ASN A 239 10.96 -30.88 -4.85
N THR A 240 10.20 -31.96 -4.63
CA THR A 240 8.97 -32.26 -5.39
C THR A 240 7.90 -31.18 -5.21
N THR A 241 7.78 -30.61 -4.00
CA THR A 241 6.80 -29.56 -3.70
C THR A 241 7.19 -28.21 -4.30
N LEU A 242 8.49 -27.89 -4.34
CA LEU A 242 8.97 -26.63 -4.92
C LEU A 242 8.96 -26.65 -6.45
N GLU A 243 9.28 -27.79 -7.08
CA GLU A 243 9.13 -27.98 -8.53
C GLU A 243 7.65 -27.96 -8.93
N GLY A 244 6.75 -28.52 -8.12
CA GLY A 244 5.31 -28.40 -8.31
C GLY A 244 4.78 -26.96 -8.19
N ILE A 245 5.24 -26.19 -7.18
CA ILE A 245 4.84 -24.78 -7.01
C ILE A 245 5.36 -23.91 -8.14
N LYS A 246 6.62 -24.09 -8.57
CA LYS A 246 7.18 -23.34 -9.71
C LYS A 246 6.51 -23.71 -11.02
N ALA A 247 6.22 -24.99 -11.25
CA ALA A 247 5.50 -25.43 -12.44
C ALA A 247 4.06 -24.87 -12.47
N GLN A 248 3.40 -24.77 -11.31
CA GLN A 248 2.09 -24.15 -11.20
C GLN A 248 2.13 -22.64 -11.43
N GLU A 249 3.12 -21.94 -10.87
CA GLU A 249 3.30 -20.50 -11.07
C GLU A 249 3.67 -20.18 -12.53
N ASP A 250 4.54 -20.97 -13.16
CA ASP A 250 4.89 -20.85 -14.57
C ASP A 250 3.70 -21.15 -15.50
N ALA A 251 2.85 -22.12 -15.16
CA ALA A 251 1.62 -22.43 -15.90
C ALA A 251 0.61 -21.26 -15.80
N ASN A 252 0.39 -20.72 -14.61
CA ASN A 252 -0.48 -19.56 -14.40
C ASN A 252 0.03 -18.32 -15.16
N ILE A 253 1.35 -18.10 -15.17
CA ILE A 253 2.00 -17.02 -15.93
C ILE A 253 1.84 -17.22 -17.44
N GLN A 254 1.85 -18.46 -17.94
CA GLN A 254 1.64 -18.72 -19.35
C GLN A 254 0.16 -18.49 -19.74
N GLU A 255 -0.78 -18.96 -18.94
CA GLU A 255 -2.21 -18.80 -19.20
C GLU A 255 -2.63 -17.31 -19.21
N ILE A 256 -2.12 -16.49 -18.30
CA ILE A 256 -2.38 -15.03 -18.29
C ILE A 256 -1.71 -14.31 -19.48
N LYS A 257 -0.59 -14.84 -20.01
CA LYS A 257 0.04 -14.31 -21.23
C LYS A 257 -0.78 -14.65 -22.47
N ASP A 258 -1.34 -15.85 -22.53
CA ASP A 258 -2.21 -16.26 -23.64
C ASP A 258 -3.49 -15.42 -23.62
N LEU A 259 -4.08 -15.20 -22.43
CA LEU A 259 -5.18 -14.25 -22.24
C LEU A 259 -4.81 -12.83 -22.71
N SER A 260 -3.62 -12.35 -22.36
CA SER A 260 -3.11 -11.05 -22.82
C SER A 260 -3.07 -10.99 -24.35
N GLN A 261 -2.62 -12.03 -25.03
CA GLN A 261 -2.60 -12.06 -26.49
C GLN A 261 -4.00 -11.98 -27.08
N THR A 262 -4.94 -12.79 -26.56
CA THR A 262 -6.35 -12.79 -27.00
C THR A 262 -7.00 -11.42 -26.81
N VAL A 263 -6.89 -10.83 -25.61
CA VAL A 263 -7.46 -9.51 -25.30
C VAL A 263 -6.88 -8.44 -26.22
N ASN A 264 -5.55 -8.41 -26.39
CA ASN A 264 -4.93 -7.40 -27.26
C ASN A 264 -5.26 -7.63 -28.75
N ALA A 265 -5.57 -8.85 -29.19
CA ALA A 265 -6.02 -9.13 -30.56
C ALA A 265 -7.45 -8.61 -30.78
N ASN A 266 -8.38 -8.95 -29.88
CA ASN A 266 -9.77 -8.48 -29.93
C ASN A 266 -9.85 -6.94 -29.91
N LEU A 267 -9.08 -6.29 -29.04
CA LEU A 267 -9.00 -4.82 -29.01
C LEU A 267 -8.47 -4.20 -30.31
N LYS A 268 -7.53 -4.87 -31.00
CA LYS A 268 -7.03 -4.39 -32.30
C LYS A 268 -8.06 -4.55 -33.42
N GLU A 269 -8.88 -5.58 -33.33
CA GLU A 269 -9.99 -5.82 -34.26
C GLU A 269 -11.20 -4.90 -33.96
N GLY A 270 -11.19 -4.21 -32.81
CA GLY A 270 -12.28 -3.34 -32.36
C GLY A 270 -13.39 -4.08 -31.63
N ASP A 271 -13.21 -5.38 -31.36
CA ASP A 271 -14.17 -6.21 -30.62
C ASP A 271 -13.89 -6.10 -29.11
N ILE A 272 -14.41 -5.03 -28.51
CA ILE A 272 -14.22 -4.75 -27.08
C ILE A 272 -15.01 -5.74 -26.23
N ASP A 273 -16.18 -6.19 -26.69
CA ASP A 273 -17.02 -7.17 -25.99
C ASP A 273 -16.31 -8.53 -25.88
N ALA A 274 -15.72 -9.04 -26.97
CA ALA A 274 -14.92 -10.26 -26.89
C ALA A 274 -13.67 -10.12 -26.02
N ALA A 275 -13.08 -8.92 -25.92
CA ALA A 275 -11.97 -8.65 -25.00
C ALA A 275 -12.44 -8.64 -23.53
N SER A 276 -13.63 -8.10 -23.26
CA SER A 276 -14.28 -8.11 -21.94
C SER A 276 -14.61 -9.53 -21.49
N ASP A 277 -15.27 -10.31 -22.36
CA ASP A 277 -15.66 -11.69 -22.08
C ASP A 277 -14.45 -12.56 -21.74
N ALA A 278 -13.32 -12.35 -22.43
CA ALA A 278 -12.08 -13.07 -22.14
C ALA A 278 -11.55 -12.75 -20.73
N LEU A 279 -11.64 -11.50 -20.28
CA LEU A 279 -11.22 -11.08 -18.93
C LEU A 279 -12.18 -11.55 -17.84
N GLU A 280 -13.50 -11.49 -18.09
CA GLU A 280 -14.52 -11.95 -17.16
C GLU A 280 -14.46 -13.47 -16.95
N ASN A 281 -14.11 -14.23 -17.99
CA ASN A 281 -13.95 -15.68 -17.91
C ASN A 281 -12.54 -16.12 -17.50
N CYS A 282 -11.67 -15.20 -17.06
CA CYS A 282 -10.35 -15.57 -16.55
C CYS A 282 -10.48 -16.43 -15.28
N THR A 283 -9.97 -17.67 -15.36
CA THR A 283 -9.91 -18.66 -14.27
C THR A 283 -8.52 -18.79 -13.64
N VAL A 284 -7.56 -18.01 -14.11
CA VAL A 284 -6.17 -18.03 -13.63
C VAL A 284 -6.13 -17.55 -12.17
N ASP A 285 -5.32 -18.21 -11.32
CA ASP A 285 -5.02 -17.68 -10.00
C ASP A 285 -4.24 -16.36 -10.12
N LEU A 286 -4.88 -15.25 -9.74
CA LEU A 286 -4.35 -13.89 -9.85
C LEU A 286 -3.46 -13.53 -8.66
N SER A 287 -2.46 -14.37 -8.38
CA SER A 287 -1.43 -14.11 -7.38
C SER A 287 -0.11 -13.67 -8.04
N GLY A 288 0.74 -12.96 -7.28
CA GLY A 288 2.07 -12.58 -7.74
C GLY A 288 2.08 -11.72 -9.00
N THR A 289 2.73 -12.20 -10.07
CA THR A 289 2.90 -11.42 -11.33
C THR A 289 1.68 -11.49 -12.25
N ALA A 290 0.78 -12.45 -12.06
CA ALA A 290 -0.44 -12.59 -12.88
C ALA A 290 -1.44 -11.47 -12.58
N SER A 291 -1.52 -10.99 -11.34
CA SER A 291 -2.40 -9.88 -10.93
C SER A 291 -2.02 -8.56 -11.60
N ASP A 292 -0.72 -8.25 -11.69
CA ASP A 292 -0.22 -7.05 -12.33
C ASP A 292 -0.57 -7.02 -13.82
N LEU A 293 -0.42 -8.17 -14.50
CA LEU A 293 -0.75 -8.29 -15.91
C LEU A 293 -2.27 -8.23 -16.13
N TYR A 294 -3.06 -8.92 -15.31
CA TYR A 294 -4.51 -8.85 -15.36
C TYR A 294 -5.03 -7.42 -15.19
N ARG A 295 -4.51 -6.69 -14.21
CA ARG A 295 -4.83 -5.28 -13.98
C ARG A 295 -4.50 -4.40 -15.18
N SER A 296 -3.34 -4.64 -15.81
CA SER A 296 -2.94 -3.92 -17.02
C SER A 296 -3.93 -4.16 -18.17
N LEU A 297 -4.39 -5.40 -18.35
CA LEU A 297 -5.39 -5.76 -19.37
C LEU A 297 -6.76 -5.17 -19.04
N LEU A 298 -7.20 -5.29 -17.78
CA LEU A 298 -8.45 -4.70 -17.29
C LEU A 298 -8.49 -3.20 -17.59
N SER A 299 -7.41 -2.49 -17.29
CA SER A 299 -7.30 -1.05 -17.57
C SER A 299 -7.47 -0.74 -19.05
N LYS A 300 -6.86 -1.54 -19.93
CA LYS A 300 -6.98 -1.34 -21.39
C LYS A 300 -8.40 -1.52 -21.91
N VAL A 301 -9.09 -2.58 -21.47
CA VAL A 301 -10.46 -2.87 -21.95
C VAL A 301 -11.45 -1.85 -21.39
N VAL A 302 -11.31 -1.47 -20.12
CA VAL A 302 -12.11 -0.42 -19.47
C VAL A 302 -11.95 0.93 -20.20
N LEU A 303 -10.72 1.33 -20.52
CA LEU A 303 -10.46 2.56 -21.28
C LEU A 303 -10.99 2.49 -22.72
N ALA A 304 -10.96 1.30 -23.34
CA ALA A 304 -11.52 1.10 -24.67
C ALA A 304 -13.05 1.31 -24.67
N TYR A 305 -13.77 0.72 -23.71
CA TYR A 305 -15.20 0.98 -23.55
C TYR A 305 -15.51 2.45 -23.28
N ASN A 306 -14.76 3.09 -22.39
CA ASN A 306 -14.96 4.50 -22.07
C ASN A 306 -14.74 5.40 -23.30
N SER A 307 -13.73 5.09 -24.11
CA SER A 307 -13.45 5.81 -25.37
C SER A 307 -14.51 5.58 -26.44
N ASN A 308 -15.21 4.43 -26.40
CA ASN A 308 -16.31 4.10 -27.32
C ASN A 308 -17.66 4.68 -26.87
N GLY A 309 -17.72 5.33 -25.69
CA GLY A 309 -18.94 5.87 -25.11
C GLY A 309 -19.75 4.88 -24.26
N ASP A 310 -19.27 3.64 -24.10
CA ASP A 310 -19.91 2.57 -23.34
C ASP A 310 -19.55 2.65 -21.83
N SER A 311 -19.84 3.78 -21.20
CA SER A 311 -19.43 4.05 -19.80
C SER A 311 -19.97 3.01 -18.81
N ASP A 312 -21.20 2.53 -18.98
CA ASP A 312 -21.80 1.55 -18.07
C ASP A 312 -21.10 0.18 -18.15
N LYS A 313 -20.72 -0.26 -19.35
CA LYS A 313 -19.92 -1.48 -19.54
C LYS A 313 -18.52 -1.32 -18.94
N ALA A 314 -17.89 -0.16 -19.11
CA ALA A 314 -16.60 0.16 -18.52
C ALA A 314 -16.64 0.05 -16.97
N LYS A 315 -17.66 0.61 -16.33
CA LYS A 315 -17.87 0.56 -14.88
C LYS A 315 -18.13 -0.87 -14.39
N SER A 316 -19.02 -1.59 -15.08
CA SER A 316 -19.36 -2.97 -14.73
C SER A 316 -18.14 -3.89 -14.80
N LEU A 317 -17.39 -3.84 -15.91
CA LEU A 317 -16.17 -4.62 -16.10
C LEU A 317 -15.12 -4.27 -15.05
N PHE A 318 -14.92 -2.97 -14.77
CA PHE A 318 -13.96 -2.53 -13.77
C PHE A 318 -14.26 -3.12 -12.39
N LEU A 319 -15.50 -3.03 -11.92
CA LEU A 319 -15.91 -3.58 -10.62
C LEU A 319 -15.80 -5.11 -10.58
N ALA A 320 -16.24 -5.81 -11.63
CA ALA A 320 -16.13 -7.26 -11.74
C ALA A 320 -14.67 -7.73 -11.73
N GLY A 321 -13.79 -7.01 -12.44
CA GLY A 321 -12.35 -7.28 -12.48
C GLY A 321 -11.67 -7.05 -11.12
N LEU A 322 -12.09 -6.05 -10.35
CA LEU A 322 -11.57 -5.82 -8.99
C LEU A 322 -11.93 -6.94 -8.02
N GLN A 323 -13.13 -7.51 -8.12
CA GLN A 323 -13.56 -8.62 -7.25
C GLN A 323 -12.72 -9.88 -7.46
N LYS A 324 -12.14 -10.08 -8.65
CA LYS A 324 -11.27 -11.22 -8.97
C LYS A 324 -9.86 -11.07 -8.39
N LEU A 325 -9.42 -9.86 -8.05
CA LEU A 325 -8.07 -9.60 -7.56
C LEU A 325 -7.97 -9.86 -6.04
N PRO A 326 -7.04 -10.71 -5.57
CA PRO A 326 -6.86 -10.96 -4.13
C PRO A 326 -6.47 -9.70 -3.35
N SER A 327 -5.74 -8.80 -4.00
CA SER A 327 -5.40 -7.47 -3.50
C SER A 327 -5.01 -6.58 -4.67
N TYR A 328 -5.24 -5.27 -4.55
CA TYR A 328 -4.82 -4.30 -5.55
C TYR A 328 -4.41 -2.97 -4.90
N ASP A 329 -3.42 -2.31 -5.50
CA ASP A 329 -3.01 -0.96 -5.13
C ASP A 329 -4.16 0.02 -5.45
N LYS A 330 -4.83 0.52 -4.40
CA LYS A 330 -6.01 1.40 -4.47
C LYS A 330 -5.66 2.72 -5.15
N ASP A 331 -4.53 3.34 -4.76
CA ASP A 331 -4.05 4.61 -5.33
C ASP A 331 -3.93 4.51 -6.86
N LYS A 332 -3.35 3.42 -7.37
CA LYS A 332 -3.23 3.20 -8.83
C LYS A 332 -4.55 2.87 -9.53
N MET A 333 -5.60 2.44 -8.81
CA MET A 333 -6.91 2.11 -9.40
C MET A 333 -7.87 3.29 -9.28
N GLU A 334 -7.61 4.20 -8.36
CA GLU A 334 -8.38 5.41 -8.12
C GLU A 334 -8.30 6.38 -9.30
N GLU A 335 -7.16 6.46 -9.99
CA GLU A 335 -7.02 7.22 -11.24
C GLU A 335 -7.97 6.71 -12.32
N LEU A 336 -7.94 5.39 -12.58
CA LEU A 336 -8.83 4.75 -13.56
C LEU A 336 -10.30 4.82 -13.14
N ALA A 337 -10.59 4.61 -11.85
CA ALA A 337 -11.94 4.72 -11.30
C ALA A 337 -12.50 6.14 -11.47
N SER A 338 -11.68 7.17 -11.20
CA SER A 338 -12.07 8.57 -11.40
C SER A 338 -12.35 8.89 -12.87
N GLU A 339 -11.52 8.36 -13.78
CA GLU A 339 -11.67 8.54 -15.23
C GLU A 339 -12.99 7.94 -15.77
N ILE A 340 -13.47 6.85 -15.17
CA ILE A 340 -14.75 6.22 -15.54
C ILE A 340 -15.92 6.64 -14.61
N GLY A 341 -15.71 7.55 -13.66
CA GLY A 341 -16.73 8.03 -12.74
C GLY A 341 -17.23 7.01 -11.72
N VAL A 342 -16.32 6.19 -11.18
CA VAL A 342 -16.54 5.22 -10.08
C VAL A 342 -15.87 5.75 -8.81
N ASP A 343 -16.62 5.81 -7.71
CA ASP A 343 -16.09 6.15 -6.39
C ASP A 343 -15.70 4.87 -5.63
N LEU A 344 -14.40 4.72 -5.33
CA LEU A 344 -13.87 3.59 -4.56
C LEU A 344 -13.93 3.83 -3.03
N ASN A 345 -14.42 4.98 -2.58
CA ASN A 345 -14.50 5.39 -1.18
C ASN A 345 -15.94 5.41 -0.64
N SER A 346 -16.96 5.12 -1.46
CA SER A 346 -18.29 4.83 -0.95
C SER A 346 -18.28 3.45 -0.29
N ASP A 347 -18.44 3.42 1.02
CA ASP A 347 -18.67 2.20 1.80
C ASP A 347 -20.00 1.53 1.37
N GLU A 348 -20.01 0.82 0.24
CA GLU A 348 -21.02 -0.21 -0.02
C GLU A 348 -20.40 -1.59 0.20
N SER A 349 -20.37 -1.98 1.48
CA SER A 349 -20.52 -3.36 1.84
C SER A 349 -21.99 -3.78 1.64
N SER A 350 -22.32 -4.33 0.48
CA SER A 350 -23.58 -5.08 0.27
C SER A 350 -23.39 -5.95 -0.98
N SER A 351 -23.10 -7.24 -0.85
CA SER A 351 -24.16 -8.26 -0.83
C SER A 351 -25.16 -8.06 -1.97
N THR A 352 -24.96 -8.84 -3.04
CA THR A 352 -26.00 -9.45 -3.91
C THR A 352 -27.38 -8.78 -3.91
N GLU A 353 -27.69 -8.02 -4.97
CA GLU A 353 -29.01 -8.03 -5.61
C GLU A 353 -28.95 -7.26 -6.95
N TYR A 354 -28.59 -7.97 -8.02
CA TYR A 354 -29.08 -7.66 -9.36
C TYR A 354 -29.45 -8.98 -10.02
N PHE A 355 -30.58 -9.54 -9.58
CA PHE A 355 -31.27 -10.60 -10.31
C PHE A 355 -32.13 -9.95 -11.39
N ASP A 356 -31.68 -10.14 -12.63
CA ASP A 356 -32.45 -10.69 -13.74
C ASP A 356 -33.96 -10.42 -13.77
N LYS A 357 -34.40 -9.62 -14.74
CA LYS A 357 -35.75 -9.76 -15.28
C LYS A 357 -35.78 -9.41 -16.77
N SER A 358 -35.26 -10.33 -17.58
CA SER A 358 -35.76 -10.52 -18.95
C SER A 358 -36.46 -11.87 -19.05
N SER A 359 -37.80 -11.87 -19.02
CA SER A 359 -38.61 -12.71 -19.91
C SER A 359 -40.10 -12.33 -19.86
N SER A 360 -40.56 -11.82 -21.00
CA SER A 360 -41.84 -12.02 -21.68
C SER A 360 -43.14 -12.20 -20.87
N LYS A 361 -44.12 -11.30 -21.10
CA LYS A 361 -45.37 -11.68 -21.78
C LYS A 361 -46.16 -10.46 -22.29
N GLU A 362 -46.58 -10.57 -23.55
CA GLU A 362 -47.56 -9.74 -24.25
C GLU A 362 -48.96 -9.77 -23.62
N SER A 363 -49.78 -8.79 -24.06
CA SER A 363 -51.25 -8.68 -24.00
C SER A 363 -51.84 -8.30 -22.63
N ASP A 364 -52.82 -7.42 -22.47
CA ASP A 364 -53.71 -6.73 -23.41
C ASP A 364 -54.42 -5.57 -22.67
N VAL A 365 -54.87 -4.58 -23.43
CA VAL A 365 -56.05 -3.70 -23.24
C VAL A 365 -56.21 -2.90 -21.93
N THR A 366 -56.10 -1.57 -22.12
CA THR A 366 -56.76 -0.50 -21.37
C THR A 366 -58.26 -0.45 -21.66
N GLU A 367 -59.09 -0.27 -20.63
CA GLU A 367 -60.46 0.29 -20.59
C GLU A 367 -61.02 -0.12 -19.22
N ASP A 368 -61.91 0.57 -18.53
CA ASP A 368 -62.36 1.95 -18.43
C ASP A 368 -63.14 1.99 -17.10
N GLU A 369 -63.54 3.18 -16.67
CA GLU A 369 -64.29 3.52 -15.46
C GLU A 369 -65.40 2.55 -14.99
N THR A 370 -65.64 2.47 -13.67
CA THR A 370 -66.86 3.03 -13.03
C THR A 370 -67.00 2.68 -11.54
N SER A 371 -67.60 3.64 -10.84
CA SER A 371 -68.08 3.65 -9.45
C SER A 371 -69.03 2.51 -9.08
N THR A 372 -69.05 2.14 -7.78
CA THR A 372 -70.17 2.29 -6.81
C THR A 372 -69.77 1.50 -5.55
N ASP A 373 -69.53 2.12 -4.41
CA ASP A 373 -70.50 2.64 -3.42
C ASP A 373 -70.99 1.58 -2.40
N GLU A 374 -71.03 2.05 -1.17
CA GLU A 374 -71.79 1.59 0.01
C GLU A 374 -71.29 0.49 0.98
N THR A 375 -71.23 0.95 2.24
CA THR A 375 -71.67 0.31 3.51
C THR A 375 -70.75 -0.61 4.33
N SER A 376 -70.13 -0.03 5.36
CA SER A 376 -70.15 -0.53 6.76
C SER A 376 -71.58 -0.41 7.36
N PRO A 377 -71.95 -0.93 8.56
CA PRO A 377 -71.11 -1.44 9.67
C PRO A 377 -71.61 -2.72 10.40
N ASP A 378 -70.75 -3.20 11.30
CA ASP A 378 -70.97 -3.84 12.63
C ASP A 378 -72.19 -4.74 12.89
N VAL A 379 -71.96 -5.99 13.36
CA VAL A 379 -72.67 -6.59 14.52
C VAL A 379 -71.78 -7.61 15.26
N ASP A 380 -71.87 -7.49 16.58
CA ASP A 380 -71.32 -8.18 17.75
C ASP A 380 -71.34 -9.72 17.84
N SER A 381 -70.73 -10.16 18.96
CA SER A 381 -71.00 -11.29 19.86
C SER A 381 -69.99 -12.46 19.76
N GLU A 382 -69.12 -12.63 20.78
CA GLU A 382 -69.34 -13.45 22.00
C GLU A 382 -69.47 -14.94 21.63
N ASP A 383 -68.85 -15.94 22.25
CA ASP A 383 -68.12 -16.05 23.50
C ASP A 383 -67.48 -17.45 23.50
N GLU A 384 -66.59 -17.69 24.48
CA GLU A 384 -66.29 -19.01 25.07
C GLU A 384 -65.69 -20.13 24.18
N SER A 385 -64.95 -21.12 24.66
CA SER A 385 -64.20 -21.39 25.88
C SER A 385 -63.36 -22.65 25.59
N SER A 386 -62.22 -22.78 26.28
CA SER A 386 -61.60 -24.03 26.74
C SER A 386 -61.86 -25.37 26.01
N THR A 387 -60.80 -26.09 25.64
CA THR A 387 -60.28 -27.31 26.32
C THR A 387 -59.39 -28.15 25.39
N GLU A 388 -58.30 -28.68 25.97
CA GLU A 388 -57.60 -29.96 25.68
C GLU A 388 -57.16 -30.23 24.22
N ASN A 389 -55.88 -30.39 23.87
CA ASN A 389 -54.81 -31.23 24.44
C ASN A 389 -53.45 -30.81 23.85
#